data_AF-A0A377K192-F1
#
_entry.id   AF-A0A377K192-F1
#
_cell.length_a   1.000
_cell.length_b   1.000
_cell.length_c   1.000
_cell.angle_alpha   90.00
_cell.angle_beta   90.00
_cell.angle_gamma   90.00
#
_symmetry.space_group_name_H-M   'P 1'
#
loop_
_entity.id
_entity.type
_entity.pdbx_description
1 polymer ?
#
loop_
_entity_poly.entity_id
_entity_poly.type
_entity_poly.pdbx_seq_one_letter_code
_entity_poly.pdbx_strand_id
1 'polypeptide(L)'
;MYKKIVNLRIPESLGFYSGPRLVPIITLIVMSGFGLIIPFIWPPFFNLFMLIGHWISTSGPVGYFFYAVAERVTIPFGLNHLVTSVFRFTPIGGSAVIGGEEYYGTLNMFMAYVKENAVIPLDLAGKMEQGKLMIQYGLAGAALAMYRTAHAQNRKAIKALLISGVLTVIIGGVSEPIEFLFLFVSPLLFVFHAFMNGFANMVLPYMGVKMGFTGDLIQFISFGVLRGTRTGWPIAVCVEVAYFFIYYFVFRWTILKFNLMTVGREESSPVTLNAHEDTAIADIPTPDKSELQAAEQMVKALGGKENIKSLDNCVTRLRFNNRRYGID
;
A
#
# COMPACT_ATOMS: atom_id res chain seq x y z
N MET A 1 -10.40 -1.86 22.52
CA MET A 1 -11.06 -2.96 23.27
C MET A 1 -10.06 -3.79 24.07
N TYR A 2 -9.03 -4.36 23.43
CA TYR A 2 -7.96 -5.14 24.09
C TYR A 2 -7.37 -4.49 25.35
N LYS A 3 -6.79 -3.28 25.24
CA LYS A 3 -6.16 -2.56 26.37
C LYS A 3 -7.07 -2.41 27.60
N LYS A 4 -8.40 -2.35 27.40
CA LYS A 4 -9.39 -2.19 28.48
C LYS A 4 -9.78 -3.52 29.13
N ILE A 5 -9.70 -4.65 28.41
CA ILE A 5 -10.24 -5.94 28.86
C ILE A 5 -9.16 -6.89 29.38
N VAL A 6 -7.93 -6.77 28.88
CA VAL A 6 -6.82 -7.69 29.18
C VAL A 6 -6.45 -7.76 30.67
N ASN A 7 -6.78 -6.72 31.45
CA ASN A 7 -6.51 -6.66 32.89
C ASN A 7 -7.77 -6.87 33.75
N LEU A 8 -8.92 -7.14 33.14
CA LEU A 8 -10.16 -7.39 33.88
C LEU A 8 -10.13 -8.77 34.53
N ARG A 9 -10.47 -8.80 35.82
CA ARG A 9 -10.73 -10.02 36.58
C ARG A 9 -12.22 -10.15 36.80
N ILE A 10 -12.77 -11.33 36.52
CA ILE A 10 -14.17 -11.68 36.77
C ILE A 10 -14.26 -12.56 38.03
N PRO A 11 -15.46 -12.78 38.61
CA PRO A 11 -15.63 -13.52 39.85
C PRO A 11 -14.91 -14.87 39.85
N GLU A 12 -14.46 -15.33 41.03
CA GLU A 12 -13.61 -16.52 41.16
C GLU A 12 -14.20 -17.78 40.49
N SER A 13 -15.53 -17.93 40.49
CA SER A 13 -16.23 -19.03 39.81
C SER A 13 -15.96 -19.11 38.30
N LEU A 14 -15.64 -17.97 37.67
CA LEU A 14 -15.30 -17.86 36.25
C LEU A 14 -13.86 -17.36 36.05
N GLY A 15 -13.04 -17.35 37.10
CA GLY A 15 -11.70 -16.78 37.12
C GLY A 15 -10.79 -17.32 36.01
N PHE A 16 -11.03 -18.55 35.55
CA PHE A 16 -10.35 -19.18 34.42
C PHE A 16 -10.35 -18.34 33.13
N TYR A 17 -11.41 -17.57 32.87
CA TYR A 17 -11.55 -16.74 31.68
C TYR A 17 -11.02 -15.31 31.87
N SER A 18 -10.49 -14.95 33.05
CA SER A 18 -9.98 -13.60 33.30
C SER A 18 -8.77 -13.26 32.43
N GLY A 19 -8.51 -11.96 32.31
CA GLY A 19 -7.33 -11.44 31.63
C GLY A 19 -7.36 -11.62 30.10
N PRO A 20 -6.26 -12.05 29.45
CA PRO A 20 -6.19 -12.17 27.99
C PRO A 20 -7.26 -13.07 27.36
N ARG A 21 -7.73 -14.09 28.08
CA ARG A 21 -8.76 -15.04 27.60
C ARG A 21 -10.15 -14.40 27.52
N LEU A 22 -10.40 -13.34 28.29
CA LEU A 22 -11.67 -12.62 28.29
C LEU A 22 -11.85 -11.79 27.02
N VAL A 23 -10.73 -11.32 26.44
CA VAL A 23 -10.73 -10.45 25.27
C VAL A 23 -11.48 -11.07 24.09
N PRO A 24 -11.15 -12.28 23.60
CA PRO A 24 -11.89 -12.87 22.48
C PRO A 24 -13.37 -13.13 22.80
N ILE A 25 -13.73 -13.46 24.04
CA ILE A 25 -15.12 -13.72 24.45
C ILE A 25 -15.96 -12.44 24.34
N ILE A 26 -15.48 -11.34 24.93
CA ILE A 26 -16.16 -10.04 24.81
C ILE A 26 -16.13 -9.55 23.36
N THR A 27 -15.02 -9.80 22.64
CA THR A 27 -14.93 -9.47 21.21
C THR A 27 -16.03 -10.14 20.41
N LEU A 28 -16.26 -11.43 20.64
CA LEU A 28 -17.32 -12.18 19.97
C LEU A 28 -18.68 -11.52 20.21
N ILE A 29 -19.04 -11.27 21.47
CA ILE A 29 -20.35 -10.70 21.83
C ILE A 29 -20.54 -9.32 21.20
N VAL A 30 -19.53 -8.44 21.33
CA VAL A 30 -19.60 -7.08 20.77
C VAL A 30 -19.68 -7.14 19.25
N MET A 31 -18.82 -7.93 18.59
CA MET A 31 -18.80 -8.06 17.13
C MET A 31 -20.05 -8.73 16.56
N SER A 32 -20.68 -9.65 17.29
CA SER A 32 -22.01 -10.18 16.93
C SER A 32 -23.06 -9.07 16.92
N GLY A 33 -23.06 -8.19 17.92
CA GLY A 33 -23.93 -7.01 17.93
C GLY A 33 -23.69 -6.09 16.73
N PHE A 34 -22.43 -5.78 16.42
CA PHE A 34 -22.09 -5.02 15.21
C PHE A 34 -22.54 -5.74 13.93
N GLY A 35 -22.34 -7.05 13.83
CA GLY A 35 -22.74 -7.85 12.67
C GLY A 35 -24.25 -7.86 12.42
N LEU A 36 -25.07 -7.74 13.46
CA LEU A 36 -26.52 -7.58 13.33
C LEU A 36 -26.92 -6.17 12.89
N ILE A 37 -26.17 -5.13 13.28
CA ILE A 37 -26.51 -3.74 13.00
C ILE A 37 -26.01 -3.28 11.61
N ILE A 38 -24.81 -3.72 11.21
CA ILE A 38 -24.15 -3.28 9.97
C ILE A 38 -25.03 -3.45 8.72
N PRO A 39 -25.77 -4.56 8.50
CA PRO A 39 -26.62 -4.72 7.33
C PRO A 39 -27.74 -3.68 7.19
N PHE A 40 -28.14 -3.03 8.29
CA PHE A 40 -29.14 -1.95 8.27
C PHE A 40 -28.51 -0.57 7.99
N ILE A 41 -27.24 -0.40 8.37
CA ILE A 41 -26.50 0.86 8.20
C ILE A 41 -25.78 0.90 6.84
N TRP A 42 -25.38 -0.25 6.29
CA TRP A 42 -24.59 -0.35 5.07
C TRP A 42 -25.30 0.05 3.76
N PRO A 43 -26.60 -0.22 3.55
CA PRO A 43 -27.25 -0.01 2.24
C PRO A 43 -27.13 1.42 1.67
N PRO A 44 -27.27 2.51 2.46
CA PRO A 44 -27.03 3.86 1.96
C PRO A 44 -25.62 4.08 1.40
N PHE A 45 -24.59 3.53 2.05
CA PHE A 45 -23.20 3.61 1.57
C PHE A 45 -23.02 2.82 0.29
N PHE A 46 -23.55 1.59 0.24
CA PHE A 46 -23.51 0.76 -0.96
C PHE A 46 -24.17 1.49 -2.15
N ASN A 47 -25.36 2.05 -1.96
CA ASN A 47 -26.07 2.79 -3.00
C ASN A 47 -25.30 4.03 -3.47
N LEU A 48 -24.63 4.74 -2.54
CA LEU A 48 -23.74 5.86 -2.88
C LEU A 48 -22.56 5.40 -3.74
N PHE A 49 -21.91 4.29 -3.39
CA PHE A 49 -20.82 3.73 -4.18
C PHE A 49 -21.28 3.29 -5.57
N MET A 50 -22.47 2.66 -5.66
CA MET A 50 -23.05 2.27 -6.95
C MET A 50 -23.38 3.48 -7.82
N LEU A 51 -23.93 4.56 -7.23
CA LEU A 51 -24.22 5.81 -7.94
C LEU A 51 -22.94 6.44 -8.51
N ILE A 52 -21.90 6.57 -7.68
CA ILE A 52 -20.60 7.12 -8.09
C ILE A 52 -19.97 6.24 -9.16
N GLY A 53 -19.97 4.91 -8.95
CA GLY A 53 -19.43 3.94 -9.90
C GLY A 53 -20.13 4.00 -11.26
N HIS A 54 -21.46 4.10 -11.27
CA HIS A 54 -22.24 4.25 -12.49
C HIS A 54 -21.90 5.55 -13.22
N TRP A 55 -21.87 6.68 -12.49
CA TRP A 55 -21.49 7.97 -13.06
C TRP A 55 -20.09 7.94 -13.67
N ILE A 56 -19.10 7.38 -12.98
CA ILE A 56 -17.74 7.20 -13.49
C ILE A 56 -17.76 6.34 -14.76
N SER A 57 -18.52 5.25 -14.79
CA SER A 57 -18.57 4.33 -15.94
C SER A 57 -19.18 4.97 -17.19
N THR A 58 -20.13 5.90 -17.05
CA THR A 58 -20.83 6.53 -18.17
C THR A 58 -20.24 7.88 -18.61
N SER A 59 -19.28 8.44 -17.86
CA SER A 59 -18.75 9.80 -18.10
C SER A 59 -17.57 9.88 -19.07
N GLY A 60 -17.22 8.78 -19.75
CA GLY A 60 -16.12 8.74 -20.73
C GLY A 60 -14.78 9.21 -20.14
N PRO A 61 -14.01 10.08 -20.83
CA PRO A 61 -12.68 10.51 -20.38
C PRO A 61 -12.67 11.10 -18.96
N VAL A 62 -13.69 11.89 -18.62
CA VAL A 62 -13.83 12.47 -17.27
C VAL A 62 -14.05 11.37 -16.24
N GLY A 63 -14.80 10.33 -16.59
CA GLY A 63 -14.94 9.14 -15.76
C GLY A 63 -13.60 8.45 -15.48
N TYR A 64 -12.78 8.22 -16.52
CA TYR A 64 -11.47 7.58 -16.39
C TYR A 64 -10.54 8.35 -15.45
N PHE A 65 -10.60 9.68 -15.51
CA PHE A 65 -9.88 10.58 -14.60
C PHE A 65 -10.32 10.34 -13.15
N PHE A 66 -11.61 10.47 -12.86
CA PHE A 66 -12.11 10.37 -11.48
C PHE A 66 -12.00 8.95 -10.92
N TYR A 67 -12.06 7.92 -11.76
CA TYR A 67 -11.75 6.55 -11.36
C TYR A 67 -10.34 6.43 -10.78
N ALA A 68 -9.33 6.89 -11.54
CA ALA A 68 -7.93 6.83 -11.11
C ALA A 68 -7.62 7.77 -9.93
N VAL A 69 -8.31 8.91 -9.83
CA VAL A 69 -8.20 9.78 -8.64
C VAL A 69 -8.79 9.09 -7.42
N ALA A 70 -9.97 8.48 -7.53
CA ALA A 70 -10.64 7.78 -6.43
C ALA A 70 -9.79 6.61 -5.93
N GLU A 71 -9.19 5.84 -6.84
CA GLU A 71 -8.23 4.79 -6.51
C GLU A 71 -7.09 5.33 -5.64
N ARG A 72 -6.47 6.45 -6.02
CA ARG A 72 -5.34 7.02 -5.26
C ARG A 72 -5.76 7.59 -3.91
N VAL A 73 -6.82 8.41 -3.88
CA VAL A 73 -7.30 9.07 -2.66
C VAL A 73 -7.73 8.07 -1.58
N THR A 74 -8.11 6.85 -1.98
CA THR A 74 -8.53 5.80 -1.05
C THR A 74 -7.39 4.94 -0.48
N ILE A 75 -6.15 5.08 -0.98
CA ILE A 75 -4.97 4.33 -0.51
C ILE A 75 -4.67 4.51 0.98
N PRO A 76 -4.69 5.73 1.57
CA PRO A 76 -4.43 5.92 3.00
C PRO A 76 -5.37 5.14 3.91
N PHE A 77 -6.55 4.78 3.40
CA PHE A 77 -7.59 4.06 4.11
C PHE A 77 -7.62 2.56 3.76
N GLY A 78 -6.76 2.09 2.85
CA GLY A 78 -6.80 0.74 2.31
C GLY A 78 -8.05 0.43 1.47
N LEU A 79 -8.79 1.46 1.05
CA LEU A 79 -10.07 1.32 0.33
C LEU A 79 -9.90 1.31 -1.20
N ASN A 80 -8.68 1.47 -1.71
CA ASN A 80 -8.37 1.42 -3.15
C ASN A 80 -8.75 0.07 -3.77
N HIS A 81 -8.59 -1.03 -3.03
CA HIS A 81 -9.03 -2.34 -3.50
C HIS A 81 -10.55 -2.45 -3.65
N LEU A 82 -11.33 -1.72 -2.86
CA LEU A 82 -12.78 -1.66 -3.01
C LEU A 82 -13.14 -0.96 -4.33
N VAL A 83 -12.52 0.20 -4.59
CA VAL A 83 -12.74 0.98 -5.82
C VAL A 83 -12.39 0.14 -7.05
N THR A 84 -11.21 -0.47 -7.07
CA THR A 84 -10.73 -1.25 -8.22
C THR A 84 -11.51 -2.54 -8.44
N SER A 85 -11.88 -3.27 -7.38
CA SER A 85 -12.61 -4.54 -7.50
C SER A 85 -14.00 -4.34 -8.11
N VAL A 86 -14.67 -3.24 -7.77
CA VAL A 86 -15.98 -2.90 -8.35
C VAL A 86 -15.88 -2.75 -9.87
N PHE A 87 -14.86 -2.04 -10.38
CA PHE A 87 -14.68 -1.90 -11.83
C PHE A 87 -14.15 -3.17 -12.49
N ARG A 88 -13.26 -3.91 -11.82
CA ARG A 88 -12.61 -5.09 -12.41
C ARG A 88 -13.54 -6.28 -12.56
N PHE A 89 -14.48 -6.47 -11.63
CA PHE A 89 -15.22 -7.72 -11.49
C PHE A 89 -16.75 -7.58 -11.56
N THR A 90 -17.28 -6.35 -11.67
CA THR A 90 -18.74 -6.13 -11.70
C THR A 90 -19.19 -5.43 -12.99
N PRO A 91 -20.49 -5.43 -13.31
CA PRO A 91 -21.03 -4.71 -14.47
C PRO A 91 -20.77 -3.19 -14.45
N ILE A 92 -20.39 -2.60 -13.31
CA ILE A 92 -19.95 -1.19 -13.27
C ILE A 92 -18.76 -0.96 -14.21
N GLY A 93 -17.85 -1.92 -14.31
CA GLY A 93 -16.73 -1.86 -15.26
C GLY A 93 -17.13 -1.96 -16.73
N GLY A 94 -18.36 -2.40 -17.00
CA GLY A 94 -18.87 -2.72 -18.33
C GLY A 94 -19.21 -4.21 -18.48
N SER A 95 -19.87 -4.52 -19.59
CA SER A 95 -20.11 -5.88 -20.06
C SER A 95 -19.94 -5.95 -21.57
N ALA A 96 -19.53 -7.11 -22.08
CA ALA A 96 -19.45 -7.37 -23.52
C ALA A 96 -19.55 -8.86 -23.82
N VAL A 97 -20.03 -9.18 -25.02
CA VAL A 97 -19.95 -10.53 -25.59
C VAL A 97 -18.67 -10.62 -26.42
N ILE A 98 -17.76 -11.50 -26.03
CA ILE A 98 -16.44 -11.67 -26.66
C ILE A 98 -16.27 -13.17 -26.93
N GLY A 99 -16.02 -13.55 -28.19
CA GLY A 99 -15.91 -14.96 -28.57
C GLY A 99 -17.20 -15.78 -28.34
N GLY A 100 -18.37 -15.13 -28.27
CA GLY A 100 -19.66 -15.78 -28.01
C GLY A 100 -20.01 -15.97 -26.53
N GLU A 101 -19.15 -15.56 -25.60
CA GLU A 101 -19.39 -15.61 -24.16
C GLU A 101 -19.56 -14.21 -23.58
N GLU A 102 -20.40 -14.07 -22.55
CA GLU A 102 -20.63 -12.81 -21.85
C GLU A 102 -19.62 -12.61 -20.72
N TYR A 103 -18.95 -11.45 -20.72
CA TYR A 103 -17.97 -11.07 -19.70
C TYR A 103 -18.39 -9.78 -19.01
N TYR A 104 -18.12 -9.70 -17.70
CA TYR A 104 -18.42 -8.55 -16.85
C TYR A 104 -17.16 -8.04 -16.16
N GLY A 105 -17.03 -6.72 -16.08
CA GLY A 105 -15.91 -6.06 -15.42
C GLY A 105 -14.66 -5.98 -16.31
N THR A 106 -13.88 -4.94 -16.09
CA THR A 106 -12.79 -4.54 -17.00
C THR A 106 -11.69 -5.59 -17.12
N LEU A 107 -11.38 -6.32 -16.05
CA LEU A 107 -10.34 -7.34 -16.04
C LEU A 107 -10.75 -8.56 -16.85
N ASN A 108 -11.95 -9.08 -16.62
CA ASN A 108 -12.45 -10.25 -17.33
C ASN A 108 -12.61 -9.96 -18.82
N MET A 109 -13.19 -8.80 -19.16
CA MET A 109 -13.32 -8.36 -20.55
C MET A 109 -11.95 -8.24 -21.21
N PHE A 110 -10.97 -7.61 -20.55
CA PHE A 110 -9.63 -7.47 -21.11
C PHE A 110 -8.94 -8.81 -21.34
N MET A 111 -9.00 -9.74 -20.38
CA MET A 111 -8.46 -11.09 -20.56
C MET A 111 -9.08 -11.79 -21.76
N ALA A 112 -10.39 -11.65 -21.96
CA ALA A 112 -11.09 -12.18 -23.14
C ALA A 112 -10.61 -11.52 -24.44
N TYR A 113 -10.48 -10.19 -24.49
CA TYR A 113 -9.91 -9.49 -25.66
C TYR A 113 -8.46 -9.91 -25.95
N VAL A 114 -7.65 -10.14 -24.91
CA VAL A 114 -6.28 -10.63 -25.06
C VAL A 114 -6.27 -12.04 -25.62
N LYS A 115 -7.10 -12.95 -25.09
CA LYS A 115 -7.25 -14.34 -25.55
C LYS A 115 -7.68 -14.43 -27.01
N GLU A 116 -8.67 -13.64 -27.42
CA GLU A 116 -9.16 -13.56 -28.80
C GLU A 116 -8.22 -12.78 -29.74
N ASN A 117 -7.07 -12.31 -29.23
CA ASN A 117 -6.13 -11.46 -29.96
C ASN A 117 -6.78 -10.18 -30.54
N ALA A 118 -7.91 -9.75 -29.98
CA ALA A 118 -8.75 -8.70 -30.49
C ALA A 118 -8.27 -7.30 -30.05
N VAL A 119 -8.75 -6.28 -30.77
CA VAL A 119 -8.46 -4.87 -30.46
C VAL A 119 -9.25 -4.48 -29.21
N ILE A 120 -8.54 -3.94 -28.22
CA ILE A 120 -9.15 -3.46 -26.98
C ILE A 120 -9.96 -2.19 -27.29
N PRO A 121 -11.24 -2.13 -26.89
CA PRO A 121 -12.05 -0.92 -27.04
C PRO A 121 -11.45 0.26 -26.28
N LEU A 122 -11.63 1.48 -26.79
CA LEU A 122 -11.12 2.69 -26.14
C LEU A 122 -11.72 2.87 -24.74
N ASP A 123 -13.03 2.62 -24.59
CA ASP A 123 -13.69 2.76 -23.29
C ASP A 123 -13.16 1.78 -22.25
N LEU A 124 -12.97 0.52 -22.67
CA LEU A 124 -12.34 -0.48 -21.82
C LEU A 124 -10.94 -0.02 -21.41
N ALA A 125 -10.11 0.39 -22.37
CA ALA A 125 -8.76 0.89 -22.11
C ALA A 125 -8.74 2.07 -21.11
N GLY A 126 -9.71 2.99 -21.16
CA GLY A 126 -9.84 4.10 -20.21
C GLY A 126 -10.16 3.66 -18.77
N LYS A 127 -10.87 2.54 -18.61
CA LYS A 127 -11.27 1.99 -17.30
C LYS A 127 -10.26 0.97 -16.73
N MET A 128 -9.08 0.87 -17.33
CA MET A 128 -8.09 -0.18 -17.04
C MET A 128 -6.85 0.29 -16.25
N GLU A 129 -6.88 1.50 -15.69
CA GLU A 129 -5.83 1.98 -14.79
C GLU A 129 -4.44 2.08 -15.45
N GLN A 130 -4.40 2.30 -16.77
CA GLN A 130 -3.15 2.46 -17.54
C GLN A 130 -2.28 3.63 -17.04
N GLY A 131 -2.89 4.63 -16.40
CA GLY A 131 -2.18 5.73 -15.76
C GLY A 131 -1.25 5.30 -14.63
N LYS A 132 -1.52 4.13 -14.02
CA LYS A 132 -0.69 3.56 -12.96
C LYS A 132 0.75 3.35 -13.41
N LEU A 133 0.96 2.93 -14.67
CA LEU A 133 2.30 2.80 -15.25
C LEU A 133 3.03 4.14 -15.26
N MET A 134 2.38 5.21 -15.72
CA MET A 134 3.01 6.54 -15.86
C MET A 134 3.47 7.09 -14.51
N ILE A 135 2.61 6.98 -13.49
CA ILE A 135 2.94 7.47 -12.15
C ILE A 135 4.05 6.65 -11.48
N GLN A 136 4.28 5.39 -11.87
CA GLN A 136 5.39 4.59 -11.32
C GLN A 136 6.76 5.15 -11.72
N TYR A 137 6.91 5.55 -12.98
CA TYR A 137 8.09 6.25 -13.45
C TYR A 137 8.15 7.69 -12.91
N GLY A 138 6.99 8.34 -12.74
CA GLY A 138 6.88 9.59 -11.98
C GLY A 138 7.44 9.46 -10.56
N LEU A 139 7.09 8.41 -9.83
CA LEU A 139 7.57 8.13 -8.47
C LEU A 139 9.09 7.88 -8.43
N ALA A 140 9.69 7.35 -9.50
CA ALA A 140 11.15 7.30 -9.63
C ALA A 140 11.76 8.71 -9.73
N GLY A 141 11.11 9.62 -10.44
CA GLY A 141 11.47 11.05 -10.47
C GLY A 141 11.33 11.72 -9.11
N ALA A 142 10.23 11.46 -8.39
CA ALA A 142 10.01 11.94 -7.03
C ALA A 142 11.06 11.40 -6.04
N ALA A 143 11.40 10.13 -6.12
CA ALA A 143 12.45 9.51 -5.30
C ALA A 143 13.81 10.17 -5.55
N LEU A 144 14.15 10.43 -6.82
CA LEU A 144 15.37 11.17 -7.15
C LEU A 144 15.34 12.60 -6.61
N ALA A 145 14.19 13.29 -6.68
CA ALA A 145 14.03 14.61 -6.10
C ALA A 145 14.29 14.60 -4.60
N MET A 146 13.63 13.69 -3.86
CA MET A 146 13.82 13.51 -2.41
C MET A 146 15.29 13.23 -2.06
N TYR A 147 15.95 12.32 -2.79
CA TYR A 147 17.38 12.02 -2.61
C TYR A 147 18.26 13.27 -2.80
N ARG A 148 18.01 14.05 -3.84
CA ARG A 148 18.82 15.24 -4.16
C ARG A 148 18.59 16.37 -3.16
N THR A 149 17.38 16.50 -2.62
CA THR A 149 17.04 17.51 -1.62
C THR A 149 17.37 17.10 -0.18
N ALA A 150 17.68 15.83 0.09
CA ALA A 150 18.11 15.39 1.42
C ALA A 150 19.44 16.03 1.85
N HIS A 151 19.64 16.17 3.16
CA HIS A 151 20.90 16.62 3.73
C HIS A 151 22.03 15.66 3.34
N ALA A 152 23.20 16.22 3.02
CA ALA A 152 24.33 15.44 2.48
C ALA A 152 24.71 14.24 3.38
N GLN A 153 24.65 14.44 4.70
CA GLN A 153 24.90 13.41 5.71
C GLN A 153 23.92 12.24 5.68
N ASN A 154 22.64 12.49 5.32
CA ASN A 154 21.57 11.49 5.33
C ASN A 154 21.42 10.76 3.99
N ARG A 155 21.98 11.30 2.89
CA ARG A 155 21.84 10.71 1.54
C ARG A 155 22.25 9.24 1.48
N LYS A 156 23.36 8.88 2.15
CA LYS A 156 23.86 7.50 2.15
C LYS A 156 22.87 6.55 2.83
N ALA A 157 22.24 6.99 3.93
CA ALA A 157 21.24 6.20 4.65
C ALA A 157 20.01 5.97 3.77
N ILE A 158 19.39 7.05 3.25
CA ILE A 158 18.11 6.94 2.51
C ILE A 158 18.26 6.32 1.11
N LYS A 159 19.48 6.21 0.57
CA LYS A 159 19.73 5.68 -0.77
C LYS A 159 19.18 4.27 -0.96
N ALA A 160 19.41 3.39 0.02
CA ALA A 160 18.94 2.01 -0.06
C ALA A 160 17.40 1.93 -0.05
N LEU A 161 16.76 2.71 0.83
CA LEU A 161 15.30 2.83 0.91
C LEU A 161 14.70 3.30 -0.42
N LEU A 162 15.22 4.38 -0.98
CA LEU A 162 14.69 4.95 -2.22
C LEU A 162 14.92 4.04 -3.43
N ILE A 163 16.08 3.40 -3.54
CA ILE A 163 16.34 2.44 -4.62
C ILE A 163 15.42 1.22 -4.49
N SER A 164 15.27 0.66 -3.29
CA SER A 164 14.38 -0.47 -3.04
C SER A 164 12.94 -0.10 -3.39
N GLY A 165 12.46 1.05 -2.92
CA GLY A 165 11.11 1.52 -3.20
C GLY A 165 10.87 1.71 -4.70
N VAL A 166 11.80 2.36 -5.42
CA VAL A 166 11.70 2.52 -6.88
C VAL A 166 11.67 1.18 -7.61
N LEU A 167 12.50 0.23 -7.18
CA LEU A 167 12.52 -1.11 -7.77
C LEU A 167 11.20 -1.84 -7.55
N THR A 168 10.65 -1.78 -6.33
CA THR A 168 9.34 -2.33 -5.98
C THR A 168 8.22 -1.69 -6.80
N VAL A 169 8.25 -0.38 -7.00
CA VAL A 169 7.26 0.36 -7.79
C VAL A 169 7.32 -0.06 -9.27
N ILE A 170 8.51 -0.11 -9.87
CA ILE A 170 8.68 -0.42 -11.31
C ILE A 170 8.42 -1.90 -11.60
N ILE A 171 9.01 -2.80 -10.81
CA ILE A 171 8.94 -4.24 -11.08
C ILE A 171 7.67 -4.87 -10.50
N GLY A 172 7.30 -4.49 -9.28
CA GLY A 172 6.19 -5.09 -8.56
C GLY A 172 4.87 -4.32 -8.69
N GLY A 173 4.91 -3.09 -9.19
CA GLY A 173 3.70 -2.29 -9.37
C GLY A 173 3.05 -1.76 -8.10
N VAL A 174 3.76 -1.88 -6.98
CA VAL A 174 3.35 -1.48 -5.64
C VAL A 174 3.97 -0.12 -5.35
N SER A 175 3.16 0.93 -5.36
CA SER A 175 3.59 2.34 -5.28
C SER A 175 3.72 2.85 -3.84
N GLU A 176 3.07 2.18 -2.91
CA GLU A 176 2.90 2.54 -1.50
C GLU A 176 4.24 2.83 -0.79
N PRO A 177 5.33 2.05 -1.01
CA PRO A 177 6.62 2.32 -0.35
C PRO A 177 7.22 3.70 -0.65
N ILE A 178 6.90 4.30 -1.80
CA ILE A 178 7.33 5.66 -2.15
C ILE A 178 6.25 6.68 -1.82
N GLU A 179 4.97 6.37 -2.07
CA GLU A 179 3.85 7.25 -1.75
C GLU A 179 3.82 7.64 -0.27
N PHE A 180 4.04 6.68 0.63
CA PHE A 180 4.02 6.92 2.07
C PHE A 180 5.17 7.82 2.56
N LEU A 181 6.24 7.98 1.78
CA LEU A 181 7.35 8.90 2.12
C LEU A 181 6.96 10.37 2.00
N PHE A 182 5.92 10.71 1.25
CA PHE A 182 5.49 12.10 1.07
C PHE A 182 4.01 12.35 1.38
N LEU A 183 3.17 11.32 1.39
CA LEU A 183 1.72 11.46 1.62
C LEU A 183 1.40 12.17 2.93
N PHE A 184 2.09 11.80 4.01
CA PHE A 184 1.91 12.40 5.33
C PHE A 184 2.74 13.67 5.53
N VAL A 185 3.76 13.90 4.70
CA VAL A 185 4.62 15.09 4.75
C VAL A 185 3.97 16.26 4.02
N SER A 186 3.33 16.01 2.88
CA SER A 186 2.70 17.03 2.04
C SER A 186 1.45 16.47 1.34
N PRO A 187 0.26 16.72 1.90
CA PRO A 187 -1.00 16.40 1.24
C PRO A 187 -1.13 17.03 -0.15
N LEU A 188 -0.50 18.19 -0.38
CA LEU A 188 -0.50 18.85 -1.69
C LEU A 188 0.24 18.05 -2.76
N LEU A 189 1.40 17.46 -2.43
CA LEU A 189 2.10 16.56 -3.36
C LEU A 189 1.29 15.30 -3.64
N PHE A 190 0.52 14.82 -2.67
CA PHE A 190 -0.39 13.70 -2.88
C PHE A 190 -1.58 14.06 -3.77
N VAL A 191 -2.16 15.26 -3.64
CA VAL A 191 -3.18 15.76 -4.57
C VAL A 191 -2.64 15.87 -5.98
N PHE A 192 -1.43 16.42 -6.16
CA PHE A 192 -0.75 16.44 -7.45
C PHE A 192 -0.58 15.03 -8.02
N HIS A 193 -0.12 14.08 -7.20
CA HIS A 193 0.08 12.70 -7.60
C HIS A 193 -1.23 12.00 -8.04
N ALA A 194 -2.30 12.16 -7.26
CA ALA A 194 -3.62 11.63 -7.60
C ALA A 194 -4.17 12.25 -8.90
N PHE A 195 -3.99 13.58 -9.07
CA PHE A 195 -4.37 14.28 -10.30
C PHE A 195 -3.61 13.73 -11.51
N MET A 196 -2.29 13.55 -11.41
CA MET A 196 -1.47 13.03 -12.50
C MET A 196 -1.86 11.58 -12.87
N ASN A 197 -2.23 10.75 -11.89
CA ASN A 197 -2.78 9.42 -12.17
C ASN A 197 -4.07 9.50 -12.99
N GLY A 198 -5.01 10.35 -12.55
CA GLY A 198 -6.26 10.61 -13.27
C GLY A 198 -6.02 11.12 -14.68
N PHE A 199 -5.11 12.09 -14.83
CA PHE A 199 -4.79 12.72 -16.09
C PHE A 199 -4.19 11.71 -17.08
N ALA A 200 -3.27 10.86 -16.63
CA ALA A 200 -2.73 9.77 -17.45
C ALA A 200 -3.85 8.82 -17.93
N ASN A 201 -4.72 8.38 -17.02
CA ASN A 201 -5.82 7.48 -17.34
C ASN A 201 -6.81 8.06 -18.35
N MET A 202 -7.05 9.37 -18.26
CA MET A 202 -7.92 10.09 -19.17
C MET A 202 -7.33 10.21 -20.57
N VAL A 203 -6.02 10.50 -20.69
CA VAL A 203 -5.40 10.91 -21.95
C VAL A 203 -4.81 9.72 -22.74
N LEU A 204 -4.19 8.76 -22.07
CA LEU A 204 -3.49 7.64 -22.72
C LEU A 204 -4.34 6.87 -23.75
N PRO A 205 -5.61 6.50 -23.48
CA PRO A 205 -6.44 5.80 -24.47
C PRO A 205 -6.62 6.57 -25.77
N TYR A 206 -6.70 7.91 -25.69
CA TYR A 206 -6.84 8.80 -26.85
C TYR A 206 -5.52 9.01 -27.60
N MET A 207 -4.38 8.81 -26.93
CA MET A 207 -3.08 8.73 -27.58
C MET A 207 -2.82 7.37 -28.26
N GLY A 208 -3.80 6.46 -28.25
CA GLY A 208 -3.68 5.12 -28.83
C GLY A 208 -3.05 4.09 -27.90
N VAL A 209 -2.83 4.42 -26.63
CA VAL A 209 -2.31 3.49 -25.63
C VAL A 209 -3.44 2.63 -25.09
N LYS A 210 -3.42 1.36 -25.46
CA LYS A 210 -4.46 0.36 -25.15
C LYS A 210 -3.79 -0.96 -24.75
N MET A 211 -2.89 -0.87 -23.78
CA MET A 211 -2.13 -2.01 -23.23
C MET A 211 -2.92 -2.73 -22.13
N GLY A 212 -3.87 -2.04 -21.51
CA GLY A 212 -4.74 -2.59 -20.49
C GLY A 212 -4.14 -2.56 -19.09
N PHE A 213 -4.25 -3.65 -18.32
CA PHE A 213 -3.68 -3.69 -16.96
C PHE A 213 -2.16 -3.76 -17.08
N THR A 214 -1.51 -2.61 -17.02
CA THR A 214 -0.05 -2.49 -17.02
C THR A 214 0.36 -1.72 -15.77
N GLY A 215 0.21 -2.39 -14.63
CA GLY A 215 0.59 -1.81 -13.34
C GLY A 215 2.01 -2.16 -12.94
N ASP A 216 2.80 -2.85 -13.75
CA ASP A 216 4.17 -3.24 -13.43
C ASP A 216 4.94 -3.59 -14.72
N LEU A 217 6.27 -3.73 -14.61
CA LEU A 217 7.13 -4.04 -15.75
C LEU A 217 6.77 -5.36 -16.44
N ILE A 218 6.37 -6.39 -15.69
CA ILE A 218 6.03 -7.71 -16.26
C ILE A 218 4.76 -7.56 -17.09
N GLN A 219 3.73 -6.92 -16.54
CA GLN A 219 2.49 -6.65 -17.25
C GLN A 219 2.69 -5.72 -18.45
N PHE A 220 3.55 -4.70 -18.34
CA PHE A 220 3.91 -3.83 -19.47
C PHE A 220 4.54 -4.63 -20.61
N ILE A 221 5.47 -5.53 -20.31
CA ILE A 221 6.09 -6.39 -21.31
C ILE A 221 5.04 -7.34 -21.90
N SER A 222 4.30 -8.06 -21.05
CA SER A 222 3.35 -9.09 -21.47
C SER A 222 2.17 -8.54 -22.27
N PHE A 223 1.53 -7.47 -21.80
CA PHE A 223 0.33 -6.92 -22.41
C PHE A 223 0.57 -5.72 -23.32
N GLY A 224 1.72 -5.06 -23.21
CA GLY A 224 2.16 -3.97 -24.09
C GLY A 224 3.08 -4.48 -25.20
N VAL A 225 4.35 -4.73 -24.86
CA VAL A 225 5.44 -4.96 -25.84
C VAL A 225 5.22 -6.22 -26.66
N LEU A 226 4.95 -7.37 -26.01
CA LEU A 226 4.81 -8.67 -26.68
C LEU A 226 3.57 -8.75 -27.58
N ARG A 227 2.61 -7.85 -27.41
CA ARG A 227 1.41 -7.75 -28.26
C ARG A 227 1.59 -6.80 -29.46
N GLY A 228 2.81 -6.30 -29.66
CA GLY A 228 3.20 -5.46 -30.80
C GLY A 228 2.84 -3.99 -30.62
N THR A 229 3.24 -3.15 -31.58
CA THR A 229 3.06 -1.69 -31.54
C THR A 229 1.61 -1.22 -31.53
N ARG A 230 0.66 -2.08 -31.91
CA ARG A 230 -0.79 -1.80 -31.86
C ARG A 230 -1.32 -1.46 -30.47
N THR A 231 -0.57 -1.81 -29.42
CA THR A 231 -0.93 -1.50 -28.03
C THR A 231 -0.57 -0.07 -27.63
N GLY A 232 0.23 0.63 -28.45
CA GLY A 232 0.70 1.99 -28.15
C GLY A 232 1.87 2.05 -27.17
N TRP A 233 2.53 0.93 -26.85
CA TRP A 233 3.63 0.89 -25.88
C TRP A 233 4.78 1.89 -26.14
N PRO A 234 5.18 2.23 -27.38
CA PRO A 234 6.25 3.23 -27.58
C PRO A 234 5.82 4.62 -27.11
N ILE A 235 4.53 4.96 -27.28
CA ILE A 235 3.95 6.22 -26.81
C ILE A 235 3.91 6.23 -25.29
N ALA A 236 3.54 5.10 -24.68
CA ALA A 236 3.56 4.95 -23.22
C ALA A 236 4.95 5.25 -22.64
N VAL A 237 6.02 4.68 -23.21
CA VAL A 237 7.41 4.96 -22.78
C VAL A 237 7.77 6.45 -22.90
N CYS A 238 7.37 7.12 -23.99
CA CYS A 238 7.60 8.56 -24.13
C CYS A 238 6.88 9.36 -23.02
N VAL A 239 5.66 8.96 -22.66
CA VAL A 239 4.89 9.60 -21.59
C VAL A 239 5.48 9.29 -20.22
N GLU A 240 5.96 8.07 -19.96
CA GLU A 240 6.66 7.70 -18.72
C GLU A 240 7.89 8.56 -18.48
N VAL A 241 8.70 8.76 -19.51
CA VAL A 241 9.88 9.65 -19.46
C VAL A 241 9.45 11.08 -19.14
N ALA A 242 8.38 11.58 -19.75
CA ALA A 242 7.84 12.90 -19.43
C ALA A 242 7.38 12.98 -17.96
N TYR A 243 6.66 11.97 -17.46
CA TYR A 243 6.19 11.89 -16.08
C TYR A 243 7.35 11.86 -15.08
N PHE A 244 8.43 11.12 -15.37
CA PHE A 244 9.64 11.12 -14.56
C PHE A 244 10.19 12.55 -14.36
N PHE A 245 10.35 13.31 -15.45
CA PHE A 245 10.86 14.68 -15.37
C PHE A 245 9.86 15.62 -14.68
N ILE A 246 8.58 15.54 -15.02
CA ILE A 246 7.53 16.35 -14.39
C ILE A 246 7.55 16.15 -12.87
N TYR A 247 7.52 14.90 -12.41
CA TYR A 247 7.57 14.59 -10.98
C TYR A 247 8.87 15.07 -10.35
N TYR A 248 10.03 14.82 -10.98
CA TYR A 248 11.32 15.27 -10.46
C TYR A 248 11.33 16.80 -10.23
N PHE A 249 10.92 17.58 -11.22
CA PHE A 249 10.94 19.05 -11.12
C PHE A 249 9.89 19.58 -10.15
N VAL A 250 8.65 19.06 -10.18
CA VAL A 250 7.57 19.48 -9.28
C VAL A 250 7.92 19.14 -7.83
N PHE A 251 8.37 17.91 -7.55
CA PHE A 251 8.77 17.53 -6.20
C PHE A 251 9.95 18.36 -5.73
N ARG A 252 11.02 18.45 -6.52
CA ARG A 252 12.21 19.22 -6.13
C ARG A 252 11.88 20.69 -5.86
N TRP A 253 11.08 21.31 -6.72
CA TRP A 253 10.66 22.69 -6.55
C TRP A 253 9.82 22.86 -5.28
N THR A 254 8.81 22.00 -5.08
CA THR A 254 7.92 22.08 -3.91
C THR A 254 8.68 21.85 -2.60
N ILE A 255 9.57 20.85 -2.56
CA ILE A 255 10.40 20.54 -1.38
C ILE A 255 11.27 21.73 -1.00
N LEU A 256 11.93 22.37 -1.98
CA LEU A 256 12.80 23.51 -1.72
C LEU A 256 12.03 24.79 -1.41
N LYS A 257 10.92 25.05 -2.13
CA LYS A 257 10.13 26.27 -1.99
C LYS A 257 9.42 26.36 -0.65
N PHE A 258 8.86 25.24 -0.18
CA PHE A 258 8.09 25.16 1.07
C PHE A 258 8.88 24.53 2.21
N ASN A 259 10.16 24.24 2.01
CA ASN A 259 11.03 23.57 2.97
C ASN A 259 10.40 22.29 3.57
N LEU A 260 9.86 21.43 2.71
CA LEU A 260 9.19 20.20 3.16
C LEU A 260 10.19 19.25 3.84
N MET A 261 9.78 18.66 4.97
CA MET A 261 10.57 17.69 5.73
C MET A 261 10.41 16.28 5.14
N THR A 262 10.79 16.10 3.86
CA THR A 262 10.83 14.77 3.23
C THR A 262 11.96 13.93 3.81
N VAL A 263 11.87 12.61 3.67
CA VAL A 263 12.87 11.64 4.18
C VAL A 263 14.32 12.09 3.96
N GLY A 264 15.13 12.07 5.04
CA GLY A 264 16.52 12.52 5.02
C GLY A 264 16.73 14.03 5.06
N ARG A 265 15.66 14.81 5.24
CA ARG A 265 15.71 16.24 5.61
C ARG A 265 15.43 16.47 7.11
N GLU A 266 15.39 15.42 7.94
CA GLU A 266 15.31 15.60 9.39
C GLU A 266 16.63 16.16 9.95
N GLU A 267 16.53 17.05 10.94
CA GLU A 267 17.70 17.71 11.56
C GLU A 267 18.43 16.84 12.60
N SER A 268 17.81 15.75 13.09
CA SER A 268 18.40 14.83 14.07
C SER A 268 19.14 13.66 13.42
N SER A 269 20.25 13.24 14.07
CA SER A 269 21.15 12.08 13.87
C SER A 269 20.86 11.09 12.72
N PRO A 270 21.92 10.55 12.07
CA PRO A 270 21.81 9.75 10.86
C PRO A 270 20.72 8.70 11.01
N VAL A 271 19.76 8.71 10.08
CA VAL A 271 18.70 7.72 9.99
C VAL A 271 19.35 6.33 9.96
N THR A 272 19.37 5.63 11.10
CA THR A 272 19.70 4.22 11.16
C THR A 272 18.50 3.47 10.64
N LEU A 273 18.45 3.28 9.31
CA LEU A 273 17.54 2.32 8.70
C LEU A 273 18.01 0.93 9.11
N ASN A 274 17.55 0.45 10.27
CA ASN A 274 17.64 -0.95 10.60
C ASN A 274 16.71 -1.68 9.61
N ALA A 275 17.28 -2.32 8.60
CA ALA A 275 16.57 -3.10 7.58
C ALA A 275 15.98 -4.42 8.14
N HIS A 276 15.56 -4.43 9.41
CA HIS A 276 15.01 -5.58 10.13
C HIS A 276 13.83 -5.21 11.06
N GLU A 277 13.19 -4.06 10.88
CA GLU A 277 11.93 -3.78 11.59
C GLU A 277 10.72 -4.08 10.71
N ASP A 278 10.44 -5.39 10.56
CA ASP A 278 9.06 -5.82 10.63
C ASP A 278 8.62 -5.73 12.10
N THR A 279 7.48 -5.07 12.32
CA THR A 279 6.86 -4.70 13.60
C THR A 279 7.42 -3.45 14.28
N ALA A 280 6.73 -2.34 14.06
CA ALA A 280 6.59 -1.30 15.06
C ALA A 280 6.13 -1.96 16.37
N ILE A 281 7.06 -2.09 17.32
CA ILE A 281 6.73 -2.42 18.70
C ILE A 281 5.95 -1.22 19.23
N ALA A 282 4.64 -1.36 19.25
CA ALA A 282 3.78 -0.51 20.05
C ALA A 282 4.34 -0.45 21.47
N ASP A 283 4.44 0.76 22.03
CA ASP A 283 4.73 1.08 23.44
C ASP A 283 5.12 -0.16 24.25
N ILE A 284 6.42 -0.48 24.35
CA ILE A 284 6.87 -1.37 25.41
C ILE A 284 6.42 -0.67 26.70
N PRO A 285 5.45 -1.21 27.45
CA PRO A 285 5.08 -0.63 28.72
C PRO A 285 6.36 -0.57 29.54
N THR A 286 6.66 0.55 30.19
CA THR A 286 7.73 0.58 31.20
C THR A 286 7.48 -0.60 32.14
N PRO A 287 8.37 -1.60 32.17
CA PRO A 287 8.10 -2.83 32.90
C PRO A 287 7.89 -2.48 34.37
N ASP A 288 6.85 -3.05 34.97
CA ASP A 288 6.58 -2.83 36.39
C ASP A 288 7.76 -3.34 37.22
N LYS A 289 7.98 -2.79 38.42
CA LYS A 289 9.09 -3.20 39.30
C LYS A 289 9.08 -4.71 39.57
N SER A 290 7.91 -5.35 39.59
CA SER A 290 7.81 -6.80 39.73
C SER A 290 8.29 -7.57 38.51
N GLU A 291 8.08 -7.05 37.30
CA GLU A 291 8.51 -7.69 36.05
C GLU A 291 10.03 -7.57 35.88
N LEU A 292 10.61 -6.43 36.27
CA LEU A 292 12.06 -6.23 36.35
C LEU A 292 12.70 -7.18 37.36
N GLN A 293 12.10 -7.36 38.54
CA GLN A 293 12.59 -8.31 39.54
C GLN A 293 12.50 -9.76 39.05
N ALA A 294 11.43 -10.15 38.36
CA ALA A 294 11.30 -11.48 37.78
C ALA A 294 12.37 -11.72 36.69
N ALA A 295 12.64 -10.72 35.84
CA ALA A 295 13.69 -10.79 34.83
C ALA A 295 15.09 -10.91 35.47
N GLU A 296 15.39 -10.16 36.53
CA GLU A 296 16.64 -10.27 37.28
C GLU A 296 16.81 -11.65 37.92
N GLN A 297 15.75 -12.21 38.51
CA GLN A 297 15.77 -13.55 39.07
C GLN A 297 16.00 -14.63 38.01
N MET A 298 15.39 -14.49 36.83
CA MET A 298 15.63 -15.40 35.69
C MET A 298 17.08 -15.31 35.20
N VAL A 299 17.63 -14.10 35.04
CA VAL A 299 19.05 -13.92 34.65
C VAL A 299 19.98 -14.53 35.69
N LYS A 300 19.67 -14.38 36.99
CA LYS A 300 20.44 -15.00 38.08
C LYS A 300 20.35 -16.53 38.04
N ALA A 301 19.18 -17.09 37.82
CA ALA A 301 18.97 -18.54 37.69
C ALA A 301 19.70 -19.13 36.47
N LEU A 302 19.90 -18.33 35.41
CA LEU A 302 20.66 -18.72 34.23
C LEU A 302 22.18 -18.58 34.38
N GLY A 303 22.70 -18.31 35.59
CA GLY A 303 24.13 -18.17 35.86
C GLY A 303 24.66 -16.75 35.65
N GLY A 304 23.78 -15.75 35.60
CA GLY A 304 24.12 -14.34 35.44
C GLY A 304 24.30 -13.91 33.97
N LYS A 305 24.34 -12.60 33.75
CA LYS A 305 24.47 -11.98 32.41
C LYS A 305 25.69 -12.51 31.64
N GLU A 306 26.79 -12.76 32.34
CA GLU A 306 28.05 -13.29 31.81
C GLU A 306 27.88 -14.66 31.12
N ASN A 307 26.91 -15.47 31.56
CA ASN A 307 26.66 -16.82 31.04
C ASN A 307 25.79 -16.82 29.77
N ILE A 308 25.08 -15.74 29.46
CA ILE A 308 24.18 -15.63 28.32
C ILE A 308 24.97 -15.14 27.10
N LYS A 309 25.14 -16.00 26.09
CA LYS A 309 25.89 -15.71 24.85
C LYS A 309 25.03 -15.03 23.79
N SER A 310 23.77 -15.45 23.67
CA SER A 310 22.80 -14.83 22.77
C SER A 310 21.38 -15.02 23.32
N LEU A 311 20.53 -14.03 23.11
CA LEU A 311 19.12 -14.03 23.44
C LEU A 311 18.36 -13.61 22.19
N ASP A 312 17.39 -14.42 21.78
CA ASP A 312 16.54 -14.18 20.62
C ASP A 312 15.10 -14.53 21.02
N ASN A 313 14.10 -13.88 20.45
CA ASN A 313 12.71 -14.15 20.79
C ASN A 313 11.78 -14.11 19.57
N CYS A 314 10.72 -14.89 19.66
CA CYS A 314 9.50 -14.66 18.93
C CYS A 314 8.35 -14.51 19.92
N VAL A 315 7.17 -14.07 19.44
CA VAL A 315 5.99 -13.72 20.25
C VAL A 315 5.66 -14.72 21.36
N THR A 316 5.98 -16.01 21.18
CA THR A 316 5.69 -17.07 22.16
C THR A 316 6.90 -17.88 22.62
N ARG A 317 8.13 -17.55 22.19
CA ARG A 317 9.34 -18.30 22.59
C ARG A 317 10.54 -17.39 22.79
N LEU A 318 11.24 -17.59 23.89
CA LEU A 318 12.55 -17.05 24.15
C LEU A 318 13.60 -18.13 23.83
N ARG A 319 14.52 -17.87 22.92
CA ARG A 319 15.66 -18.71 22.58
C ARG A 319 16.90 -18.10 23.22
N PHE A 320 17.68 -18.89 23.94
CA PHE A 320 18.93 -18.42 24.51
C PHE A 320 20.02 -19.47 24.38
N ASN A 321 21.27 -19.02 24.32
CA ASN A 321 22.45 -19.86 24.23
C ASN A 321 23.37 -19.52 25.40
N ASN A 322 23.73 -20.51 26.23
CA ASN A 322 24.54 -20.31 27.43
C ASN A 322 25.93 -20.91 27.29
N ARG A 323 26.92 -20.38 28.02
CA ARG A 323 28.31 -20.86 27.95
C ARG A 323 28.57 -22.15 28.72
N ARG A 324 27.81 -22.44 29.78
CA ARG A 324 27.90 -23.69 30.55
C ARG A 324 26.51 -24.30 30.78
N TYR A 325 26.36 -25.57 30.39
CA TYR A 325 25.27 -26.46 30.83
C TYR A 325 25.94 -27.52 31.71
N GLY A 326 25.88 -27.34 33.02
CA GLY A 326 26.40 -28.28 34.00
C GLY A 326 25.63 -28.09 35.28
N ILE A 327 24.85 -29.10 35.65
CA ILE A 327 24.22 -29.23 36.96
C ILE A 327 25.36 -29.57 37.92
N ASP A 328 25.63 -28.68 38.86
CA ASP A 328 26.17 -29.03 40.18
C ASP A 328 25.05 -28.75 41.20
#